data_AF-A0A817D8P9-F1
#
_entry.id   AF-A0A817D8P9-F1
#
_cell.length_a   1.000
_cell.length_b   1.000
_cell.length_c   1.000
_cell.angle_alpha   90.00
_cell.angle_beta   90.00
_cell.angle_gamma   90.00
#
_symmetry.space_group_name_H-M   'P 1'
#
loop_
_entity.id
_entity.type
_entity.pdbx_description
1 polymer ?
#
loop_
_entity_poly.entity_id
_entity_poly.type
_entity_poly.pdbx_seq_one_letter_code
_entity_poly.pdbx_strand_id
1 'polypeptide(L)'
;MTSIDTNNLENISTDHTLSISAEEDTDNEDKSSEDEDEKNNSLDDLAADEEMRRHYVKKNEFRRISVAAERYNPEDDNDSDSEQPLIYPKTSAQRQRLKDAVCHNLLFRTLEAKQIDQVLDAMWEKTVQKGEIIIQQGDDGDHFYVIDNGVYEIYVSKEADFSKPIKVGEYNQTGSFGELALMYNQPRSATIIANTDGVLWAMGRQTFRKLVLKHAFRKRQMYENFLRDLTILQSLTDYERSNIADALIPIEYNQNEIIIKQGDEGDRMFFIEDGECDIYMNGKFHKRINKGDYFGELALLNHEPRSATIIAASPKVKLASLEVESFERLLGPCMDLMQRNTSKYLK
;
A
#
# COMPACT_ATOMS: atom_id res chain seq x y z
N MET A 1 -46.41 16.23 -28.62
CA MET A 1 -47.77 16.12 -28.03
C MET A 1 -47.55 15.54 -26.65
N THR A 2 -47.61 16.25 -25.52
CA THR A 2 -48.43 17.38 -25.09
C THR A 2 -47.72 18.06 -23.91
N SER A 3 -47.73 19.39 -23.87
CA SER A 3 -47.29 20.27 -22.79
C SER A 3 -48.19 20.18 -21.55
N ILE A 4 -47.64 20.39 -20.34
CA ILE A 4 -48.25 21.22 -19.27
C ILE A 4 -47.12 21.88 -18.45
N ASP A 5 -47.21 23.19 -18.34
CA ASP A 5 -46.39 24.13 -17.57
C ASP A 5 -46.89 24.36 -16.13
N THR A 6 -46.05 25.07 -15.36
CA THR A 6 -46.35 26.07 -14.29
C THR A 6 -46.37 25.68 -12.80
N ASN A 7 -45.26 26.05 -12.12
CA ASN A 7 -45.09 27.06 -11.06
C ASN A 7 -45.81 27.01 -9.68
N ASN A 8 -44.94 27.23 -8.65
CA ASN A 8 -45.09 28.06 -7.43
C ASN A 8 -45.95 27.52 -6.26
N LEU A 9 -45.63 27.66 -4.95
CA LEU A 9 -44.70 28.45 -4.10
C LEU A 9 -44.25 27.54 -2.90
N GLU A 10 -43.30 27.80 -1.98
CA GLU A 10 -42.90 29.03 -1.28
C GLU A 10 -41.62 28.80 -0.42
N ASN A 11 -40.96 29.91 -0.06
CA ASN A 11 -39.65 30.14 0.60
C ASN A 11 -39.47 29.52 2.02
N ILE A 12 -38.26 29.39 2.59
CA ILE A 12 -37.48 30.41 3.37
C ILE A 12 -36.09 29.78 3.73
N SER A 13 -34.96 30.36 3.31
CA SER A 13 -33.95 31.14 4.12
C SER A 13 -33.40 30.39 5.35
N THR A 14 -32.10 30.23 5.67
CA THR A 14 -30.84 30.92 5.31
C THR A 14 -29.66 30.08 5.84
N ASP A 15 -28.55 30.07 5.09
CA ASP A 15 -27.19 29.70 5.49
C ASP A 15 -26.67 30.53 6.67
N HIS A 16 -25.80 29.96 7.53
CA HIS A 16 -24.34 30.18 7.45
C HIS A 16 -23.59 29.67 8.71
N THR A 17 -22.57 28.86 8.41
CA THR A 17 -21.26 28.73 9.05
C THR A 17 -20.67 29.98 9.70
N LEU A 18 -19.94 29.84 10.82
CA LEU A 18 -18.80 30.68 11.29
C LEU A 18 -18.00 29.82 12.30
N SER A 19 -16.78 29.36 11.98
CA SER A 19 -15.46 29.99 12.17
C SER A 19 -14.97 30.03 13.63
N ILE A 20 -13.84 29.37 13.88
CA ILE A 20 -13.08 29.35 15.13
C ILE A 20 -11.78 30.14 14.92
N SER A 21 -11.45 31.03 15.86
CA SER A 21 -10.13 31.61 16.12
C SER A 21 -10.06 31.94 17.62
N ALA A 22 -9.14 31.34 18.37
CA ALA A 22 -7.93 31.96 18.98
C ALA A 22 -8.31 32.84 20.21
N GLU A 23 -7.78 32.74 21.42
CA GLU A 23 -6.39 32.63 21.90
C GLU A 23 -6.38 32.45 23.45
N GLU A 24 -5.30 31.82 23.91
CA GLU A 24 -4.47 32.08 25.12
C GLU A 24 -4.93 31.85 26.57
N ASP A 25 -3.95 31.26 27.27
CA ASP A 25 -3.79 30.89 28.67
C ASP A 25 -3.91 32.05 29.68
N THR A 26 -4.29 31.73 30.92
CA THR A 26 -3.43 31.81 32.12
C THR A 26 -4.26 31.84 33.42
N ASP A 27 -3.75 31.09 34.41
CA ASP A 27 -3.73 31.36 35.86
C ASP A 27 -5.05 31.56 36.64
N ASN A 28 -5.19 31.23 37.91
CA ASN A 28 -4.60 30.27 38.85
C ASN A 28 -5.47 30.42 40.13
N GLU A 29 -5.66 29.33 40.86
CA GLU A 29 -5.89 29.27 42.32
C GLU A 29 -6.99 30.09 43.05
N ASP A 30 -7.87 29.32 43.71
CA ASP A 30 -8.08 29.28 45.17
C ASP A 30 -9.49 29.62 45.73
N LYS A 31 -9.97 28.66 46.54
CA LYS A 31 -10.83 28.75 47.75
C LYS A 31 -12.37 28.88 47.71
N SER A 32 -12.96 27.73 48.08
CA SER A 32 -13.88 27.50 49.22
C SER A 32 -15.22 28.25 49.32
N SER A 33 -16.31 27.49 49.20
CA SER A 33 -17.41 27.35 50.17
C SER A 33 -18.44 26.41 49.55
N GLU A 34 -18.58 25.18 50.04
CA GLU A 34 -19.75 24.77 50.84
C GLU A 34 -21.08 25.15 50.18
N ASP A 35 -21.68 24.19 49.48
CA ASP A 35 -23.14 24.01 49.47
C ASP A 35 -23.40 22.50 49.40
N GLU A 36 -23.88 21.98 50.52
CA GLU A 36 -24.43 20.64 50.66
C GLU A 36 -25.78 20.58 49.95
N ASP A 37 -25.87 19.82 48.86
CA ASP A 37 -27.14 19.31 48.36
C ASP A 37 -27.10 17.78 48.43
N GLU A 38 -27.59 17.23 49.54
CA GLU A 38 -28.00 15.84 49.66
C GLU A 38 -29.08 15.53 48.62
N LYS A 39 -28.67 14.90 47.50
CA LYS A 39 -29.58 14.13 46.66
C LYS A 39 -29.25 12.66 46.79
N ASN A 40 -30.15 11.98 47.51
CA ASN A 40 -30.43 10.55 47.52
C ASN A 40 -29.84 9.78 46.32
N ASN A 41 -28.64 9.22 46.48
CA ASN A 41 -28.18 8.16 45.61
C ASN A 41 -28.94 6.89 45.99
N SER A 42 -29.85 6.48 45.11
CA SER A 42 -30.43 5.15 45.19
C SER A 42 -29.29 4.11 45.13
N LEU A 43 -29.35 3.10 45.99
CA LEU A 43 -28.38 1.99 45.98
C LEU A 43 -28.40 1.19 44.66
N ASP A 44 -29.44 1.35 43.85
CA ASP A 44 -29.60 0.74 42.52
C ASP A 44 -28.81 1.48 41.43
N ASP A 45 -28.69 2.81 41.50
CA ASP A 45 -27.94 3.59 40.49
C ASP A 45 -26.42 3.37 40.60
N LEU A 46 -25.90 3.16 41.81
CA LEU A 46 -24.48 2.81 42.02
C LEU A 46 -24.16 1.38 41.56
N ALA A 47 -25.12 0.45 41.67
CA ALA A 47 -24.95 -0.93 41.20
C ALA A 47 -24.97 -1.01 39.67
N ALA A 48 -25.82 -0.24 39.01
CA ALA A 48 -25.87 -0.15 37.55
C ALA A 48 -24.58 0.47 36.97
N ASP A 49 -24.02 1.48 37.63
CA ASP A 49 -22.77 2.15 37.20
C ASP A 49 -21.54 1.27 37.45
N GLU A 50 -21.55 0.44 38.51
CA GLU A 50 -20.53 -0.55 38.79
C GLU A 50 -20.61 -1.78 37.86
N GLU A 51 -21.82 -2.23 37.50
CA GLU A 51 -22.02 -3.25 36.46
C GLU A 51 -21.60 -2.75 35.07
N MET A 52 -21.92 -1.50 34.72
CA MET A 52 -21.53 -0.91 33.44
C MET A 52 -20.01 -0.71 33.38
N ARG A 53 -19.37 -0.28 34.49
CA ARG A 53 -17.89 -0.26 34.62
C ARG A 53 -17.27 -1.64 34.55
N ARG A 54 -17.85 -2.66 35.20
CA ARG A 54 -17.38 -4.05 35.09
C ARG A 54 -17.55 -4.62 33.68
N HIS A 55 -18.58 -4.19 32.94
CA HIS A 55 -18.78 -4.56 31.53
C HIS A 55 -17.79 -3.86 30.58
N TYR A 56 -17.42 -2.61 30.87
CA TYR A 56 -16.42 -1.86 30.10
C TYR A 56 -14.98 -2.33 30.35
N VAL A 57 -14.64 -2.75 31.57
CA VAL A 57 -13.29 -3.23 31.92
C VAL A 57 -13.00 -4.63 31.35
N LYS A 58 -14.02 -5.48 31.18
CA LYS A 58 -13.85 -6.86 30.64
C LYS A 58 -13.53 -6.93 29.15
N LYS A 59 -13.56 -5.83 28.40
CA LYS A 59 -13.36 -5.85 26.94
C LYS A 59 -11.92 -5.63 26.49
N ASN A 60 -10.97 -5.42 27.41
CA ASN A 60 -9.56 -5.13 27.08
C ASN A 60 -8.55 -5.91 27.96
N GLU A 61 -8.87 -7.13 28.39
CA GLU A 61 -7.96 -8.00 29.17
C GLU A 61 -6.88 -8.71 28.34
N PHE A 62 -6.59 -8.26 27.11
CA PHE A 62 -5.44 -8.77 26.36
C PHE A 62 -4.36 -7.70 26.29
N ARG A 63 -3.30 -7.89 27.09
CA ARG A 63 -2.07 -7.11 26.96
C ARG A 63 -1.55 -7.30 25.53
N ARG A 64 -1.52 -6.22 24.75
CA ARG A 64 -0.98 -6.25 23.38
C ARG A 64 0.48 -6.70 23.44
N ILE A 65 0.79 -7.78 22.74
CA ILE A 65 2.13 -8.35 22.67
C ILE A 65 2.84 -7.70 21.48
N SER A 66 4.12 -7.37 21.66
CA SER A 66 4.94 -6.86 20.55
C SER A 66 5.31 -8.01 19.62
N VAL A 67 5.27 -7.76 18.31
CA VAL A 67 5.71 -8.71 17.28
C VAL A 67 6.93 -8.15 16.57
N ALA A 68 7.86 -9.03 16.19
CA ALA A 68 9.07 -8.65 15.47
C ALA A 68 9.39 -9.72 14.41
N ALA A 69 10.15 -9.29 13.41
CA ALA A 69 10.72 -10.18 12.40
C ALA A 69 12.25 -10.12 12.48
N GLU A 70 12.90 -11.08 11.85
CA GLU A 70 14.35 -11.10 11.69
C GLU A 70 14.85 -9.83 10.96
N ARG A 71 16.01 -9.36 11.40
CA ARG A 71 16.69 -8.22 10.77
C ARG A 71 17.23 -8.67 9.41
N TYR A 72 17.02 -7.84 8.41
CA TYR A 72 17.56 -8.03 7.06
C TYR A 72 18.07 -6.67 6.59
N ASN A 73 19.35 -6.62 6.22
CA ASN A 73 19.96 -5.43 5.63
C ASN A 73 20.13 -5.65 4.12
N PRO A 74 19.34 -4.98 3.25
CA PRO A 74 19.46 -5.15 1.82
C PRO A 74 20.78 -4.59 1.24
N GLU A 75 21.47 -3.70 1.95
CA GLU A 75 22.75 -3.13 1.52
C GLU A 75 23.91 -4.13 1.66
N ASP A 76 23.88 -4.96 2.70
CA ASP A 76 24.92 -5.98 2.95
C ASP A 76 24.72 -7.23 2.09
N ASP A 77 23.51 -7.44 1.54
CA ASP A 77 23.15 -8.55 0.66
C ASP A 77 23.65 -8.29 -0.77
N ASN A 78 24.98 -8.30 -0.91
CA ASN A 78 25.68 -8.15 -2.18
C ASN A 78 25.27 -9.26 -3.16
N ASP A 79 25.00 -8.89 -4.42
CA ASP A 79 24.71 -9.83 -5.52
C ASP A 79 25.86 -10.82 -5.84
N SER A 80 27.01 -10.63 -5.18
CA SER A 80 28.21 -11.47 -5.20
C SER A 80 28.05 -12.77 -4.40
N ASP A 81 27.25 -12.79 -3.33
CA ASP A 81 27.08 -13.97 -2.48
C ASP A 81 25.94 -14.84 -3.01
N SER A 82 26.23 -15.59 -4.08
CA SER A 82 25.79 -16.96 -4.40
C SER A 82 24.43 -17.50 -3.90
N GLU A 83 23.39 -16.68 -3.83
CA GLU A 83 22.00 -17.15 -3.71
C GLU A 83 21.14 -16.43 -4.75
N GLN A 84 21.31 -16.81 -6.01
CA GLN A 84 20.25 -16.57 -6.98
C GLN A 84 18.94 -17.12 -6.40
N PRO A 85 17.82 -16.39 -6.51
CA PRO A 85 16.55 -16.87 -5.98
C PRO A 85 16.28 -18.26 -6.54
N LEU A 86 16.10 -19.25 -5.65
CA LEU A 86 15.89 -20.64 -6.04
C LEU A 86 14.69 -20.70 -7.00
N ILE A 87 14.91 -21.16 -8.22
CA ILE A 87 13.83 -21.26 -9.22
C ILE A 87 13.32 -22.69 -9.25
N TYR A 88 12.08 -22.87 -8.83
CA TYR A 88 11.36 -24.13 -8.94
C TYR A 88 10.43 -24.07 -10.16
N PRO A 89 10.76 -24.78 -11.25
CA PRO A 89 10.03 -24.67 -12.50
C PRO A 89 8.58 -25.12 -12.35
N LYS A 90 7.66 -24.36 -12.93
CA LYS A 90 6.21 -24.58 -12.89
C LYS A 90 5.64 -24.55 -14.30
N THR A 91 4.61 -25.36 -14.54
CA THR A 91 3.83 -25.25 -15.78
C THR A 91 3.05 -23.93 -15.81
N SER A 92 2.72 -23.44 -17.00
CA SER A 92 1.90 -22.23 -17.16
C SER A 92 0.53 -22.35 -16.48
N ALA A 93 -0.08 -23.54 -16.51
CA ALA A 93 -1.34 -23.83 -15.85
C ALA A 93 -1.23 -23.79 -14.31
N GLN A 94 -0.17 -24.38 -13.74
CA GLN A 94 0.10 -24.29 -12.29
C GLN A 94 0.34 -22.84 -11.86
N ARG A 95 1.13 -22.10 -12.64
CA ARG A 95 1.43 -20.70 -12.36
C ARG A 95 0.15 -19.86 -12.32
N GLN A 96 -0.77 -20.08 -13.26
CA GLN A 96 -2.05 -19.35 -13.27
C GLN A 96 -2.89 -19.67 -12.03
N ARG A 97 -3.04 -20.95 -11.66
CA ARG A 97 -3.77 -21.33 -10.44
C ARG A 97 -3.16 -20.70 -9.18
N LEU A 98 -1.83 -20.67 -9.08
CA LEU A 98 -1.15 -20.02 -7.97
C LEU A 98 -1.40 -18.52 -7.93
N LYS A 99 -1.34 -17.83 -9.09
CA LYS A 99 -1.69 -16.41 -9.18
C LYS A 99 -3.12 -16.15 -8.69
N ASP A 100 -4.06 -16.98 -9.11
CA ASP A 100 -5.48 -16.86 -8.71
C ASP A 100 -5.68 -17.15 -7.22
N ALA A 101 -4.90 -18.08 -6.64
CA ALA A 101 -4.98 -18.40 -5.22
C ALA A 101 -4.39 -17.29 -4.32
N VAL A 102 -3.33 -16.59 -4.76
CA VAL A 102 -2.69 -15.53 -3.96
C VAL A 102 -3.24 -14.13 -4.22
N CYS A 103 -4.03 -13.90 -5.28
CA CYS A 103 -4.46 -12.55 -5.65
C CYS A 103 -5.34 -11.85 -4.60
N HIS A 104 -6.07 -12.61 -3.79
CA HIS A 104 -6.88 -12.08 -2.69
C HIS A 104 -6.08 -11.81 -1.40
N ASN A 105 -4.82 -12.28 -1.34
CA ASN A 105 -3.96 -12.11 -0.19
C ASN A 105 -3.38 -10.69 -0.15
N LEU A 106 -3.52 -10.01 1.00
CA LEU A 106 -3.05 -8.64 1.18
C LEU A 106 -1.56 -8.48 0.87
N LEU A 107 -0.73 -9.46 1.21
CA LEU A 107 0.72 -9.42 1.02
C LEU A 107 1.14 -9.48 -0.45
N PHE A 108 0.29 -10.07 -1.30
CA PHE A 108 0.58 -10.28 -2.71
C PHE A 108 -0.10 -9.24 -3.60
N ARG A 109 -1.21 -8.64 -3.13
CA ARG A 109 -1.94 -7.60 -3.87
C ARG A 109 -1.14 -6.31 -4.03
N THR A 110 -0.19 -6.04 -3.12
CA THR A 110 0.69 -4.87 -3.18
C THR A 110 1.91 -5.08 -4.06
N LEU A 111 2.15 -6.30 -4.54
CA LEU A 111 3.30 -6.64 -5.37
C LEU A 111 3.02 -6.41 -6.85
N GLU A 112 4.01 -5.91 -7.57
CA GLU A 112 3.98 -5.77 -9.02
C GLU A 112 3.99 -7.14 -9.70
N ALA A 113 3.47 -7.24 -10.93
CA ALA A 113 3.36 -8.52 -11.65
C ALA A 113 4.68 -9.30 -11.74
N LYS A 114 5.81 -8.59 -11.97
CA LYS A 114 7.15 -9.20 -12.00
C LYS A 114 7.59 -9.73 -10.64
N GLN A 115 7.23 -9.06 -9.55
CA GLN A 115 7.54 -9.48 -8.19
C GLN A 115 6.75 -10.74 -7.84
N ILE A 116 5.45 -10.77 -8.17
CA ILE A 116 4.62 -11.97 -7.99
C ILE A 116 5.26 -13.14 -8.72
N ASP A 117 5.72 -12.93 -9.95
CA ASP A 117 6.39 -13.96 -10.73
C ASP A 117 7.65 -14.51 -10.05
N GLN A 118 8.52 -13.64 -9.51
CA GLN A 118 9.71 -14.05 -8.77
C GLN A 118 9.38 -14.79 -7.47
N VAL A 119 8.32 -14.36 -6.77
CA VAL A 119 7.83 -15.02 -5.56
C VAL A 119 7.30 -16.42 -5.91
N LEU A 120 6.48 -16.55 -6.95
CA LEU A 120 6.01 -17.87 -7.39
C LEU A 120 7.16 -18.77 -7.83
N ASP A 121 8.18 -18.25 -8.50
CA ASP A 121 9.36 -19.01 -8.91
C ASP A 121 10.12 -19.58 -7.70
N ALA A 122 10.13 -18.85 -6.57
CA ALA A 122 10.76 -19.28 -5.32
C ALA A 122 9.97 -20.28 -4.46
N MET A 123 8.72 -20.60 -4.82
CA MET A 123 7.93 -21.61 -4.10
C MET A 123 8.33 -23.02 -4.49
N TRP A 124 8.54 -23.92 -3.54
CA TRP A 124 8.81 -25.34 -3.82
C TRP A 124 7.57 -26.21 -3.62
N GLU A 125 7.54 -27.35 -4.31
CA GLU A 125 6.46 -28.31 -4.19
C GLU A 125 6.60 -29.12 -2.89
N LYS A 126 5.50 -29.27 -2.15
CA LYS A 126 5.36 -30.13 -0.98
C LYS A 126 4.17 -31.06 -1.18
N THR A 127 4.46 -32.33 -1.46
CA THR A 127 3.45 -33.40 -1.49
C THR A 127 3.09 -33.78 -0.06
N VAL A 128 1.81 -34.04 0.19
CA VAL A 128 1.30 -34.46 1.51
C VAL A 128 0.41 -35.69 1.38
N GLN A 129 0.39 -36.51 2.43
CA GLN A 129 -0.48 -37.69 2.51
C GLN A 129 -1.72 -37.41 3.37
N LYS A 130 -2.80 -38.16 3.13
CA LYS A 130 -3.99 -38.14 3.97
C LYS A 130 -3.63 -38.38 5.44
N GLY A 131 -4.10 -37.50 6.31
CA GLY A 131 -3.87 -37.50 7.76
C GLY A 131 -2.61 -36.77 8.20
N GLU A 132 -1.77 -36.29 7.26
CA GLU A 132 -0.56 -35.55 7.58
C GLU A 132 -0.90 -34.15 8.14
N ILE A 133 -0.20 -33.77 9.21
CA ILE A 133 -0.30 -32.44 9.82
C ILE A 133 0.70 -31.51 9.11
N ILE A 134 0.19 -30.50 8.40
CA ILE A 134 1.02 -29.56 7.64
C ILE A 134 1.50 -28.42 8.53
N ILE A 135 0.61 -27.97 9.42
CA ILE A 135 0.85 -26.93 10.41
C ILE A 135 0.22 -27.40 11.70
N GLN A 136 0.92 -27.22 12.81
CA GLN A 136 0.38 -27.46 14.14
C GLN A 136 0.23 -26.13 14.88
N GLN A 137 -0.93 -25.91 15.51
CA GLN A 137 -1.19 -24.74 16.33
C GLN A 137 -0.18 -24.65 17.47
N GLY A 138 0.34 -23.44 17.73
CA GLY A 138 1.33 -23.18 18.76
C GLY A 138 2.79 -23.28 18.28
N ASP A 139 3.05 -23.97 17.17
CA ASP A 139 4.40 -24.07 16.61
C ASP A 139 4.86 -22.74 16.00
N ASP A 140 6.17 -22.55 15.92
CA ASP A 140 6.75 -21.43 15.19
C ASP A 140 6.44 -21.55 13.69
N GLY A 141 5.88 -20.49 13.13
CA GLY A 141 5.43 -20.49 11.74
C GLY A 141 6.45 -19.86 10.81
N ASP A 142 7.16 -20.67 10.01
CA ASP A 142 8.18 -20.14 9.08
C ASP A 142 7.80 -20.20 7.59
N HIS A 143 6.65 -20.82 7.29
CA HIS A 143 6.25 -21.14 5.93
C HIS A 143 4.85 -20.63 5.58
N PHE A 144 4.68 -20.20 4.34
CA PHE A 144 3.39 -19.97 3.71
C PHE A 144 3.11 -21.09 2.71
N TYR A 145 1.86 -21.54 2.66
CA TYR A 145 1.44 -22.62 1.77
C TYR A 145 0.28 -22.17 0.89
N VAL A 146 0.35 -22.53 -0.40
CA VAL A 146 -0.72 -22.35 -1.37
C VAL A 146 -1.15 -23.73 -1.87
N ILE A 147 -2.45 -23.97 -1.93
CA ILE A 147 -3.01 -25.26 -2.31
C ILE A 147 -3.02 -25.37 -3.85
N ASP A 148 -2.43 -26.43 -4.41
CA ASP A 148 -2.59 -26.79 -5.83
C ASP A 148 -3.70 -27.83 -6.00
N ASN A 149 -3.74 -28.85 -5.13
CA ASN A 149 -4.83 -29.83 -5.08
C ASN A 149 -4.92 -30.49 -3.70
N GLY A 150 -6.05 -31.13 -3.43
CA GLY A 150 -6.34 -31.82 -2.16
C GLY A 150 -7.38 -31.10 -1.30
N VAL A 151 -7.80 -31.74 -0.22
CA VAL A 151 -8.72 -31.19 0.77
C VAL A 151 -8.02 -31.09 2.11
N TYR A 152 -8.12 -29.94 2.76
CA TYR A 152 -7.42 -29.62 3.99
C TYR A 152 -8.39 -29.11 5.04
N GLU A 153 -8.30 -29.63 6.25
CA GLU A 153 -9.18 -29.25 7.35
C GLU A 153 -8.45 -28.36 8.36
N ILE A 154 -9.16 -27.34 8.84
CA ILE A 154 -8.64 -26.35 9.77
C ILE A 154 -9.19 -26.62 11.16
N TYR A 155 -8.29 -26.76 12.12
CA TYR A 155 -8.60 -27.03 13.51
C TYR A 155 -8.02 -25.96 14.43
N VAL A 156 -8.82 -25.50 15.39
CA VAL A 156 -8.39 -24.52 16.40
C VAL A 156 -8.77 -25.03 17.79
N SER A 157 -7.82 -25.04 18.72
CA SER A 157 -8.08 -25.16 20.15
C SER A 157 -8.20 -23.76 20.77
N LYS A 158 -9.25 -23.57 21.59
CA LYS A 158 -9.53 -22.29 22.28
C LYS A 158 -8.85 -22.18 23.66
N GLU A 159 -8.33 -23.28 24.18
CA GLU A 159 -7.69 -23.36 25.49
C GLU A 159 -6.21 -23.72 25.33
N ALA A 160 -5.41 -23.51 26.38
CA ALA A 160 -4.02 -23.97 26.41
C ALA A 160 -3.89 -25.50 26.32
N ASP A 161 -5.01 -26.21 26.46
CA ASP A 161 -5.10 -27.64 26.22
C ASP A 161 -5.43 -27.91 24.74
N PHE A 162 -4.44 -28.44 23.99
CA PHE A 162 -4.58 -28.84 22.59
C PHE A 162 -5.38 -30.14 22.41
N SER A 163 -5.91 -30.74 23.49
CA SER A 163 -6.57 -32.05 23.47
C SER A 163 -7.92 -32.09 22.73
N LYS A 164 -8.60 -30.95 22.56
CA LYS A 164 -9.92 -30.86 21.90
C LYS A 164 -9.95 -29.82 20.78
N PRO A 165 -9.30 -30.10 19.64
CA PRO A 165 -9.38 -29.21 18.48
C PRO A 165 -10.79 -29.15 17.90
N ILE A 166 -11.28 -27.94 17.62
CA ILE A 166 -12.57 -27.71 16.96
C ILE A 166 -12.31 -27.50 15.46
N LYS A 167 -12.99 -28.23 14.57
CA LYS A 167 -12.96 -27.96 13.13
C LYS A 167 -13.64 -26.62 12.86
N VAL A 168 -12.88 -25.64 12.36
CA VAL A 168 -13.38 -24.27 12.09
C VAL A 168 -13.61 -24.00 10.61
N GLY A 169 -13.06 -24.84 9.72
CA GLY A 169 -13.21 -24.68 8.29
C GLY A 169 -12.50 -25.77 7.50
N GLU A 170 -12.58 -25.67 6.18
CA GLU A 170 -11.90 -26.55 5.25
C GLU A 170 -11.53 -25.78 3.98
N TYR A 171 -10.43 -26.18 3.35
CA TYR A 171 -10.03 -25.75 2.02
C TYR A 171 -10.28 -26.87 1.03
N ASN A 172 -10.98 -26.54 -0.06
CA ASN A 172 -11.35 -27.47 -1.11
C ASN A 172 -10.59 -27.10 -2.40
N GLN A 173 -9.46 -27.77 -2.65
CA GLN A 173 -8.61 -27.65 -3.85
C GLN A 173 -8.02 -26.26 -4.15
N THR A 174 -8.37 -25.23 -3.37
CA THR A 174 -7.96 -23.84 -3.59
C THR A 174 -7.78 -23.13 -2.25
N GLY A 175 -7.02 -22.05 -2.27
CA GLY A 175 -6.74 -21.22 -1.10
C GLY A 175 -5.28 -21.25 -0.68
N SER A 176 -4.99 -20.48 0.36
CA SER A 176 -3.66 -20.36 0.94
C SER A 176 -3.75 -20.17 2.44
N PHE A 177 -2.74 -20.60 3.18
CA PHE A 177 -2.71 -20.48 4.62
C PHE A 177 -1.30 -20.23 5.16
N GLY A 178 -1.23 -19.63 6.34
CA GLY A 178 0.05 -19.29 6.98
C GLY A 178 0.70 -18.01 6.47
N GLU A 179 -0.05 -17.09 5.87
CA GLU A 179 0.48 -15.82 5.33
C GLU A 179 1.17 -14.95 6.40
N LEU A 180 0.66 -14.94 7.63
CA LEU A 180 1.21 -14.16 8.74
C LEU A 180 2.64 -14.60 9.10
N ALA A 181 2.99 -15.86 8.84
CA ALA A 181 4.34 -16.37 9.01
C ALA A 181 5.37 -15.66 8.12
N LEU A 182 4.94 -15.05 7.00
CA LEU A 182 5.84 -14.27 6.14
C LEU A 182 6.17 -12.89 6.72
N MET A 183 5.30 -12.36 7.59
CA MET A 183 5.44 -10.99 8.10
C MET A 183 6.26 -10.91 9.37
N TYR A 184 6.00 -11.80 10.33
CA TYR A 184 6.62 -11.77 11.65
C TYR A 184 6.65 -13.16 12.29
N ASN A 185 7.51 -13.31 13.30
CA ASN A 185 7.59 -14.55 14.05
C ASN A 185 6.44 -14.64 15.06
N GLN A 186 5.39 -15.36 14.69
CA GLN A 186 4.24 -15.63 15.54
C GLN A 186 3.88 -17.12 15.53
N PRO A 187 3.49 -17.68 16.68
CA PRO A 187 2.97 -19.04 16.75
C PRO A 187 1.78 -19.24 15.83
N ARG A 188 1.67 -20.43 15.26
CA ARG A 188 0.56 -20.81 14.39
C ARG A 188 -0.76 -20.76 15.15
N SER A 189 -1.75 -20.08 14.57
CA SER A 189 -3.06 -19.89 15.20
C SER A 189 -4.01 -21.08 15.02
N ALA A 190 -3.69 -22.02 14.13
CA ALA A 190 -4.51 -23.17 13.81
C ALA A 190 -3.64 -24.36 13.36
N THR A 191 -4.17 -25.56 13.55
CA THR A 191 -3.64 -26.82 13.00
C THR A 191 -4.30 -27.08 11.66
N ILE A 192 -3.52 -27.46 10.64
CA ILE A 192 -4.01 -27.83 9.31
C ILE A 192 -3.65 -29.28 9.04
N ILE A 193 -4.64 -30.09 8.68
CA ILE A 193 -4.48 -31.53 8.42
C ILE A 193 -4.97 -31.84 7.01
N ALA A 194 -4.23 -32.67 6.27
CA ALA A 194 -4.66 -33.18 4.97
C ALA A 194 -5.78 -34.23 5.16
N ASN A 195 -6.93 -34.02 4.54
CA ASN A 195 -8.00 -35.02 4.49
C ASN A 195 -7.87 -35.97 3.28
N THR A 196 -7.13 -35.54 2.25
CA THR A 196 -6.75 -36.34 1.09
C THR A 196 -5.26 -36.20 0.83
N ASP A 197 -4.67 -37.10 0.05
CA ASP A 197 -3.38 -36.82 -0.57
C ASP A 197 -3.50 -35.54 -1.41
N GLY A 198 -2.43 -34.76 -1.45
CA GLY A 198 -2.47 -33.44 -2.06
C GLY A 198 -1.10 -32.84 -2.33
N VAL A 199 -1.11 -31.70 -3.01
CA VAL A 199 0.10 -30.94 -3.35
C VAL A 199 -0.07 -29.49 -2.93
N LEU A 200 0.93 -29.01 -2.19
CA LEU A 200 1.06 -27.64 -1.74
C LEU A 200 2.29 -26.99 -2.36
N TRP A 201 2.24 -25.68 -2.56
CA TRP A 201 3.41 -24.86 -2.86
C TRP A 201 3.80 -24.10 -1.60
N ALA A 202 5.04 -24.27 -1.15
CA ALA A 202 5.55 -23.71 0.08
C ALA A 202 6.58 -22.60 -0.18
N MET A 203 6.60 -21.58 0.67
CA MET A 203 7.63 -20.54 0.69
C MET A 203 8.02 -20.20 2.12
N GLY A 204 9.32 -20.03 2.36
CA GLY A 204 9.86 -19.59 3.65
C GLY A 204 9.79 -18.07 3.84
N ARG A 205 9.64 -17.64 5.10
CA ARG A 205 9.65 -16.23 5.53
C ARG A 205 10.87 -15.48 5.03
N GLN A 206 12.07 -16.01 5.24
CA GLN A 206 13.32 -15.37 4.86
C GLN A 206 13.39 -15.11 3.35
N THR A 207 13.02 -16.10 2.55
CA THR A 207 12.98 -15.99 1.08
C THR A 207 12.01 -14.90 0.62
N PHE A 208 10.79 -14.88 1.17
CA PHE A 208 9.80 -13.84 0.84
C PHE A 208 10.30 -12.44 1.22
N ARG A 209 10.78 -12.27 2.46
CA ARG A 209 11.28 -10.99 2.95
C ARG A 209 12.47 -10.50 2.13
N LYS A 210 13.43 -11.39 1.82
CA LYS A 210 14.58 -11.09 0.95
C LYS A 210 14.10 -10.58 -0.41
N LEU A 211 13.19 -11.29 -1.07
CA LEU A 211 12.66 -10.89 -2.38
C LEU A 211 11.95 -9.53 -2.35
N VAL A 212 11.04 -9.32 -1.41
CA VAL A 212 10.26 -8.07 -1.31
C VAL A 212 11.13 -6.89 -0.92
N LEU A 213 11.95 -7.03 0.13
CA LEU A 213 12.80 -5.95 0.65
C LEU A 213 13.94 -5.61 -0.33
N LYS A 214 14.58 -6.62 -0.95
CA LYS A 214 15.64 -6.38 -1.94
C LYS A 214 15.10 -5.70 -3.19
N HIS A 215 13.90 -6.07 -3.64
CA HIS A 215 13.27 -5.38 -4.76
C HIS A 215 12.91 -3.92 -4.40
N ALA A 216 12.30 -3.68 -3.23
CA ALA A 216 11.98 -2.33 -2.78
C ALA A 216 13.25 -1.46 -2.69
N PHE A 217 14.33 -2.01 -2.12
CA PHE A 217 15.62 -1.36 -2.04
C PHE A 217 16.20 -1.02 -3.42
N ARG A 218 16.26 -2.00 -4.34
CA ARG A 218 16.76 -1.76 -5.71
C ARG A 218 15.93 -0.73 -6.46
N LYS A 219 14.60 -0.77 -6.32
CA LYS A 219 13.69 0.21 -6.94
C LYS A 219 13.98 1.62 -6.41
N ARG A 220 14.14 1.77 -5.10
CA ARG A 220 14.50 3.04 -4.46
C ARG A 220 15.85 3.54 -4.95
N GLN A 221 16.88 2.69 -4.94
CA GLN A 221 18.22 3.05 -5.41
C GLN A 221 18.24 3.45 -6.89
N MET A 222 17.48 2.75 -7.74
CA MET A 222 17.30 3.09 -9.15
C MET A 222 16.71 4.51 -9.29
N TYR A 223 15.66 4.83 -8.54
CA TYR A 223 15.04 6.14 -8.60
C TYR A 223 15.88 7.24 -7.96
N GLU A 224 16.59 6.99 -6.86
CA GLU A 224 17.52 7.95 -6.28
C GLU A 224 18.64 8.32 -7.27
N ASN A 225 19.21 7.34 -7.97
CA ASN A 225 20.21 7.57 -9.02
C ASN A 225 19.61 8.34 -10.19
N PHE A 226 18.42 7.94 -10.68
CA PHE A 226 17.71 8.66 -11.74
C PHE A 226 17.44 10.12 -11.35
N LEU A 227 16.91 10.38 -10.16
CA LEU A 227 16.63 11.72 -9.65
C LEU A 227 17.90 12.54 -9.44
N ARG A 228 19.05 11.90 -9.17
CA ARG A 228 20.36 12.57 -9.05
C ARG A 228 20.85 13.10 -10.40
N ASP A 229 20.56 12.38 -11.49
CA ASP A 229 20.94 12.79 -12.85
C ASP A 229 20.07 13.94 -13.38
N LEU A 230 18.88 14.16 -12.80
CA LEU A 230 17.99 15.26 -13.18
C LEU A 230 18.54 16.62 -12.72
N THR A 231 18.92 17.45 -13.69
CA THR A 231 19.49 18.80 -13.45
C THR A 231 18.59 19.68 -12.57
N ILE A 232 17.27 19.60 -12.72
CA ILE A 232 16.30 20.39 -11.96
C ILE A 232 16.25 20.01 -10.46
N LEU A 233 16.70 18.80 -10.11
CA LEU A 233 16.66 18.26 -8.75
C LEU A 233 18.04 18.17 -8.09
N GLN A 234 19.07 18.79 -8.68
CA GLN A 234 20.43 18.76 -8.13
C GLN A 234 20.55 19.52 -6.81
N SER A 235 19.65 20.48 -6.52
CA SER A 235 19.64 21.24 -5.26
C SER A 235 19.10 20.44 -4.07
N LEU A 236 18.48 19.28 -4.30
CA LEU A 236 17.92 18.46 -3.23
C LEU A 236 19.00 17.72 -2.45
N THR A 237 18.82 17.63 -1.14
CA THR A 237 19.60 16.73 -0.28
C THR A 237 19.27 15.27 -0.58
N ASP A 238 20.13 14.35 -0.14
CA ASP A 238 19.86 12.91 -0.30
C ASP A 238 18.56 12.49 0.42
N TYR A 239 18.25 13.08 1.58
CA TYR A 239 17.01 12.81 2.31
C TYR A 239 15.76 13.26 1.55
N GLU A 240 15.77 14.47 0.98
CA GLU A 240 14.65 14.96 0.16
C GLU A 240 14.47 14.12 -1.11
N ARG A 241 15.58 13.73 -1.75
CA ARG A 241 15.56 12.87 -2.94
C ARG A 241 15.03 11.48 -2.63
N SER A 242 15.43 10.90 -1.49
CA SER A 242 14.89 9.66 -0.93
C SER A 242 13.37 9.72 -0.77
N ASN A 243 12.84 10.80 -0.19
CA ASN A 243 11.39 10.96 0.00
C ASN A 243 10.64 11.03 -1.33
N ILE A 244 11.21 11.70 -2.34
CA ILE A 244 10.62 11.75 -3.68
C ILE A 244 10.68 10.37 -4.33
N ALA A 245 11.81 9.66 -4.24
CA ALA A 245 11.97 8.32 -4.80
C ALA A 245 10.92 7.34 -4.27
N ASP A 246 10.57 7.42 -2.98
CA ASP A 246 9.52 6.62 -2.36
C ASP A 246 8.10 6.98 -2.87
N ALA A 247 7.90 8.21 -3.34
CA ALA A 247 6.61 8.72 -3.84
C ALA A 247 6.43 8.54 -5.36
N LEU A 248 7.46 8.13 -6.09
CA LEU A 248 7.38 7.94 -7.54
C LEU A 248 6.62 6.67 -7.92
N ILE A 249 5.71 6.82 -8.88
CA ILE A 249 4.94 5.71 -9.46
C ILE A 249 5.41 5.47 -10.90
N PRO A 250 5.91 4.25 -11.24
CA PRO A 250 6.25 3.91 -12.62
C PRO A 250 4.99 3.83 -13.48
N ILE A 251 5.01 4.48 -14.65
CA ILE A 251 3.95 4.39 -15.66
C ILE A 251 4.60 4.19 -17.03
N GLU A 252 4.04 3.29 -17.84
CA GLU A 252 4.51 3.01 -19.18
C GLU A 252 3.42 3.35 -20.21
N TYR A 253 3.83 3.93 -21.34
CA TYR A 253 2.95 4.24 -22.47
C TYR A 253 3.53 3.64 -23.77
N ASN A 254 2.65 3.20 -24.65
CA ASN A 254 3.00 2.78 -26.01
C ASN A 254 3.02 3.97 -26.96
N GLN A 255 3.65 3.79 -28.11
CA GLN A 255 3.71 4.83 -29.15
C GLN A 255 2.33 5.38 -29.51
N ASN A 256 2.26 6.69 -29.68
CA ASN A 256 1.06 7.47 -30.02
C ASN A 256 -0.01 7.54 -28.92
N GLU A 257 0.21 6.96 -27.74
CA GLU A 257 -0.69 7.15 -26.61
C GLU A 257 -0.57 8.58 -26.06
N ILE A 258 -1.72 9.17 -25.73
CA ILE A 258 -1.80 10.50 -25.12
C ILE A 258 -1.56 10.35 -23.62
N ILE A 259 -0.50 10.99 -23.12
CA ILE A 259 -0.12 10.97 -21.71
C ILE A 259 -0.83 12.10 -20.95
N ILE A 260 -0.85 13.28 -21.55
CA ILE A 260 -1.57 14.46 -21.05
C ILE A 260 -2.35 15.04 -22.22
N LYS A 261 -3.57 15.51 -21.98
CA LYS A 261 -4.36 16.24 -22.96
C LYS A 261 -4.52 17.69 -22.53
N GLN A 262 -4.32 18.61 -23.46
CA GLN A 262 -4.52 20.04 -23.21
C GLN A 262 -5.97 20.32 -22.77
N GLY A 263 -6.12 21.12 -21.71
CA GLY A 263 -7.41 21.53 -21.14
C GLY A 263 -7.95 20.61 -20.05
N ASP A 264 -7.38 19.42 -19.84
CA ASP A 264 -7.75 18.57 -18.72
C ASP A 264 -7.16 19.12 -17.40
N GLU A 265 -7.70 18.73 -16.25
CA GLU A 265 -7.13 19.07 -14.94
C GLU A 265 -5.81 18.32 -14.69
N GLY A 266 -4.88 18.96 -13.97
CA GLY A 266 -3.59 18.37 -13.65
C GLY A 266 -3.53 17.81 -12.23
N ASP A 267 -3.31 16.50 -12.10
CA ASP A 267 -3.23 15.78 -10.82
C ASP A 267 -1.82 15.23 -10.50
N ARG A 268 -0.92 15.25 -11.48
CA ARG A 268 0.45 14.70 -11.37
C ARG A 268 1.42 15.36 -12.35
N MET A 269 2.72 15.26 -12.07
CA MET A 269 3.79 15.57 -13.02
C MET A 269 4.57 14.31 -13.38
N PHE A 270 5.39 14.39 -14.42
CA PHE A 270 6.12 13.24 -14.95
C PHE A 270 7.59 13.58 -15.20
N PHE A 271 8.47 12.62 -14.90
CA PHE A 271 9.87 12.60 -15.29
C PHE A 271 10.09 11.49 -16.33
N ILE A 272 10.82 11.77 -17.41
CA ILE A 272 11.08 10.80 -18.47
C ILE A 272 12.27 9.92 -18.07
N GLU A 273 11.97 8.66 -17.76
CA GLU A 273 12.96 7.64 -17.41
C GLU A 273 13.59 7.03 -18.67
N ASP A 274 12.77 6.77 -19.70
CA ASP A 274 13.18 6.17 -20.97
C ASP A 274 12.21 6.52 -22.10
N GLY A 275 12.75 6.67 -23.31
CA GLY A 275 11.99 7.07 -24.51
C GLY A 275 11.86 8.58 -24.73
N GLU A 276 10.97 8.93 -25.66
CA GLU A 276 10.74 10.31 -26.12
C GLU A 276 9.25 10.63 -26.15
N CYS A 277 8.90 11.90 -25.85
CA CYS A 277 7.54 12.43 -25.93
C CYS A 277 7.48 13.69 -26.79
N ASP A 278 6.40 13.85 -27.53
CA ASP A 278 6.10 15.03 -28.32
C ASP A 278 5.12 15.95 -27.60
N ILE A 279 5.45 17.24 -27.55
CA ILE A 279 4.61 18.29 -26.97
C ILE A 279 3.85 19.00 -28.08
N TYR A 280 2.53 19.07 -27.94
CA TYR A 280 1.63 19.82 -28.81
C TYR A 280 0.92 20.92 -28.03
N MET A 281 0.96 22.15 -28.54
CA MET A 281 0.22 23.28 -27.98
C MET A 281 -0.73 23.83 -29.04
N ASN A 282 -2.02 23.97 -28.70
CA ASN A 282 -3.05 24.42 -29.63
C ASN A 282 -3.05 23.61 -30.95
N GLY A 283 -2.82 22.30 -30.84
CA GLY A 283 -2.76 21.36 -31.96
C GLY A 283 -1.49 21.44 -32.83
N LYS A 284 -0.52 22.30 -32.50
CA LYS A 284 0.74 22.42 -33.24
C LYS A 284 1.88 21.75 -32.48
N PHE A 285 2.72 21.01 -33.19
CA PHE A 285 3.96 20.46 -32.64
C PHE A 285 4.85 21.59 -32.14
N HIS A 286 5.27 21.51 -30.88
CA HIS A 286 6.11 22.51 -30.24
C HIS A 286 7.55 22.01 -30.10
N LYS A 287 7.76 20.88 -29.40
CA LYS A 287 9.08 20.26 -29.24
C LYS A 287 8.97 18.79 -28.89
N ARG A 288 10.07 18.07 -29.06
CA ARG A 288 10.29 16.73 -28.51
C ARG A 288 11.14 16.80 -27.26
N ILE A 289 10.79 16.01 -26.25
CA ILE A 289 11.51 15.85 -24.98
C ILE A 289 11.92 14.39 -24.81
N ASN A 290 13.01 14.14 -24.09
CA ASN A 290 13.63 12.83 -23.98
C ASN A 290 14.04 12.52 -22.52
N LYS A 291 14.70 11.38 -22.34
CA LYS A 291 15.19 10.93 -21.02
C LYS A 291 15.91 12.05 -20.26
N GLY A 292 15.48 12.27 -19.03
CA GLY A 292 16.01 13.33 -18.15
C GLY A 292 15.22 14.63 -18.19
N ASP A 293 14.31 14.79 -19.15
CA ASP A 293 13.32 15.88 -19.13
C ASP A 293 12.13 15.54 -18.22
N TYR A 294 11.33 16.56 -17.93
CA TYR A 294 10.09 16.47 -17.14
C TYR A 294 8.99 17.31 -17.79
N PHE A 295 7.74 17.03 -17.41
CA PHE A 295 6.58 17.78 -17.88
C PHE A 295 5.37 17.62 -16.95
N GLY A 296 4.39 18.50 -17.13
CA GLY A 296 3.13 18.47 -16.38
C GLY A 296 3.17 19.24 -15.06
N GLU A 297 4.30 19.88 -14.75
CA GLU A 297 4.49 20.76 -13.60
C GLU A 297 3.62 22.03 -13.66
N LEU A 298 3.33 22.53 -14.87
CA LEU A 298 2.66 23.82 -15.04
C LEU A 298 1.27 23.87 -14.42
N ALA A 299 0.50 22.80 -14.61
CA ALA A 299 -0.84 22.70 -14.04
C ALA A 299 -0.82 22.64 -12.51
N LEU A 300 0.23 22.05 -11.93
CA LEU A 300 0.40 21.96 -10.49
C LEU A 300 0.87 23.28 -9.89
N LEU A 301 1.77 24.00 -10.59
CA LEU A 301 2.33 25.26 -10.12
C LEU A 301 1.36 26.44 -10.22
N ASN A 302 0.56 26.48 -11.30
CA ASN A 302 -0.34 27.61 -11.57
C ASN A 302 -1.79 27.34 -11.12
N HIS A 303 -2.11 26.10 -10.75
CA HIS A 303 -3.50 25.64 -10.52
C HIS A 303 -4.40 25.95 -11.72
N GLU A 304 -3.89 25.71 -12.93
CA GLU A 304 -4.58 25.90 -14.20
C GLU A 304 -4.67 24.57 -14.97
N PRO A 305 -5.65 24.41 -15.89
CA PRO A 305 -5.72 23.24 -16.75
C PRO A 305 -4.44 23.02 -17.57
N ARG A 306 -4.21 21.78 -18.00
CA ARG A 306 -3.04 21.35 -18.76
C ARG A 306 -2.83 22.24 -19.99
N SER A 307 -1.68 22.91 -20.06
CA SER A 307 -1.38 23.88 -21.12
C SER A 307 -1.02 23.26 -22.48
N ALA A 308 -0.70 21.96 -22.50
CA ALA A 308 -0.26 21.24 -23.70
C ALA A 308 -0.72 19.78 -23.68
N THR A 309 -0.81 19.19 -24.87
CA THR A 309 -1.00 17.74 -25.06
C THR A 309 0.37 17.08 -25.21
N ILE A 310 0.61 15.98 -24.51
CA ILE A 310 1.84 15.20 -24.54
C ILE A 310 1.55 13.82 -25.09
N ILE A 311 2.28 13.39 -26.12
CA ILE A 311 2.08 12.12 -26.81
C ILE A 311 3.38 11.31 -26.77
N ALA A 312 3.30 10.01 -26.47
CA ALA A 312 4.44 9.12 -26.52
C ALA A 312 4.95 8.95 -27.97
N ALA A 313 6.22 9.28 -28.22
CA ALA A 313 6.82 9.25 -29.56
C ALA A 313 7.61 7.97 -29.84
N SER A 314 8.18 7.37 -28.79
CA SER A 314 8.91 6.09 -28.87
C SER A 314 7.98 4.87 -28.83
N PRO A 315 8.41 3.68 -29.33
CA PRO A 315 7.64 2.42 -29.22
C PRO A 315 7.13 2.15 -27.81
N LYS A 316 7.97 2.47 -26.83
CA LYS A 316 7.67 2.39 -25.41
C LYS A 316 8.30 3.59 -24.70
N VAL A 317 7.53 4.26 -23.86
CA VAL A 317 7.97 5.37 -23.02
C VAL A 317 7.77 4.96 -21.56
N LYS A 318 8.79 5.18 -20.72
CA LYS A 318 8.71 4.96 -19.28
C LYS A 318 8.80 6.29 -18.56
N LEU A 319 7.86 6.52 -17.66
CA LEU A 319 7.73 7.72 -16.88
C LEU A 319 7.73 7.38 -15.40
N ALA A 320 8.35 8.25 -14.61
CA ALA A 320 8.14 8.29 -13.17
C ALA A 320 7.15 9.42 -12.86
N SER A 321 5.96 9.05 -12.37
CA SER A 321 4.88 9.98 -12.02
C SER A 321 4.99 10.40 -10.56
N LEU A 322 4.74 11.69 -10.28
CA LEU A 322 4.62 12.25 -8.94
C LEU A 322 3.28 12.99 -8.81
N GLU A 323 2.45 12.57 -7.86
CA GLU A 323 1.12 13.14 -7.62
C GLU A 323 1.18 14.52 -6.97
N VAL A 324 0.15 15.35 -7.17
CA VAL A 324 0.08 16.74 -6.71
C VAL A 324 0.32 16.91 -5.20
N GLU A 325 -0.28 16.05 -4.37
CA GLU A 325 -0.10 16.10 -2.91
C GLU A 325 1.36 15.83 -2.51
N SER A 326 2.03 14.92 -3.22
CA SER A 326 3.43 14.62 -3.01
C SER A 326 4.34 15.70 -3.57
N PHE A 327 3.95 16.33 -4.69
CA PHE A 327 4.65 17.46 -5.28
C PHE A 327 4.72 18.65 -4.30
N GLU A 328 3.58 19.09 -3.78
CA GLU A 328 3.51 20.25 -2.87
C GLU A 328 4.30 20.02 -1.57
N ARG A 329 4.21 18.79 -1.03
CA ARG A 329 4.87 18.44 0.23
C ARG A 329 6.38 18.20 0.09
N LEU A 330 6.84 17.64 -1.03
CA LEU A 330 8.21 17.13 -1.16
C LEU A 330 9.12 18.00 -2.05
N LEU A 331 8.56 18.75 -3.00
CA LEU A 331 9.34 19.52 -3.97
C LEU A 331 9.43 21.02 -3.66
N GLY A 332 8.97 21.47 -2.48
CA GLY A 332 9.05 22.86 -2.03
C GLY A 332 10.36 23.58 -2.40
N PRO A 333 11.56 23.03 -2.11
CA PRO A 333 12.84 23.65 -2.47
C PRO A 333 13.09 23.82 -3.98
N CYS A 334 12.48 22.98 -4.81
CA CYS A 334 12.62 22.98 -6.27
C CYS A 334 11.52 23.77 -6.99
N MET A 335 10.43 24.15 -6.30
CA MET A 335 9.33 24.89 -6.91
C MET A 335 9.82 26.19 -7.56
N ASP A 336 10.69 26.94 -6.88
CA ASP A 336 11.28 28.18 -7.40
C ASP A 336 12.09 27.96 -8.69
N LEU A 337 12.85 26.85 -8.77
CA LEU A 337 13.64 26.51 -9.96
C LEU A 337 12.74 26.11 -11.12
N MET A 338 11.68 25.36 -10.85
CA MET A 338 10.69 24.97 -11.86
C MET A 338 9.94 26.19 -12.38
N GLN A 339 9.48 27.09 -11.51
CA GLN A 339 8.82 28.34 -11.89
C GLN A 339 9.71 29.24 -12.76
N ARG A 340 11.02 29.35 -12.46
CA ARG A 340 11.96 30.12 -13.30
C ARG A 340 12.11 29.52 -14.70
N ASN A 341 12.05 28.20 -14.83
CA ASN A 341 12.10 27.53 -16.11
C ASN A 341 10.78 27.65 -16.89
N THR A 342 9.64 27.71 -16.20
CA THR A 342 8.31 27.96 -16.80
C THR A 342 8.28 29.19 -17.71
N SER A 343 8.96 30.28 -17.32
CA SER A 343 9.02 31.51 -18.12
C SER A 343 9.69 31.34 -19.50
N LYS A 344 10.43 30.24 -19.72
CA LYS A 344 11.03 29.91 -21.01
C LYS A 344 10.06 29.20 -21.97
N TYR A 345 8.96 28.64 -21.45
CA TYR A 345 7.95 27.92 -22.24
C TYR A 345 6.82 28.82 -22.74
N LEU A 346 6.58 29.93 -22.05
CA LEU A 346 5.52 30.90 -22.37
C LEU A 346 5.96 31.98 -23.38
N LYS A 347 7.15 31.84 -23.96
CA LYS A 347 7.67 32.65 -25.07
C LYS A 347 7.79 31.78 -26.31
#